data_AF-A0A5C1M9D5-F1
#
_entry.id   AF-A0A5C1M9D5-F1
#
_cell.length_a   1.000
_cell.length_b   1.000
_cell.length_c   1.000
_cell.angle_alpha   90.00
_cell.angle_beta   90.00
_cell.angle_gamma   90.00
#
_symmetry.space_group_name_H-M   'P 1'
#
loop_
_entity.id
_entity.type
_entity.pdbx_description
1 polymer ?
#
loop_
_entity_poly.entity_id
_entity_poly.type
_entity_poly.pdbx_seq_one_letter_code
_entity_poly.pdbx_strand_id
1 'polypeptide(L)'
;MTTRNEDLIKQVKAMPQKTGRADLIKHLSGKRLTRQAAIKAKCFECVGGEDTKPCTVPTCPLKQFCQWNSSGEGSDRGGKEKDSQMASTGHLGL
;
A
#
# COMPACT_ATOMS: atom_id res chain seq x y z
N MET A 1 7.26 18.51 29.39
CA MET A 1 7.66 18.64 27.98
C MET A 1 7.03 17.48 27.24
N THR A 2 6.09 17.74 26.33
CA THR A 2 5.52 16.67 25.50
C THR A 2 6.53 16.29 24.43
N THR A 3 6.62 15.00 24.13
CA THR A 3 7.52 14.53 23.07
C THR A 3 6.94 14.91 21.70
N ARG A 4 7.78 15.15 20.69
CA ARG A 4 7.34 15.48 19.32
C ARG A 4 6.22 14.56 18.81
N ASN A 5 6.31 13.26 19.11
CA ASN A 5 5.32 12.29 18.69
C ASN A 5 3.97 12.44 19.40
N GLU A 6 3.94 12.86 20.67
CA GLU A 6 2.68 13.13 21.38
C GLU A 6 1.92 14.30 20.75
N ASP A 7 2.64 15.35 20.34
CA ASP A 7 2.03 16.50 19.69
C ASP A 7 1.54 16.17 18.27
N LEU A 8 2.28 15.35 17.53
CA LEU A 8 1.81 14.78 16.26
C LEU A 8 0.56 13.92 16.46
N ILE A 9 0.51 13.08 17.50
CA ILE A 9 -0.68 12.26 17.79
C ILE A 9 -1.90 13.15 18.08
N LYS A 10 -1.74 14.27 18.79
CA LYS A 10 -2.84 15.22 19.04
C LYS A 10 -3.35 15.83 17.72
N GLN A 11 -2.44 16.28 16.85
CA GLN A 11 -2.80 16.83 15.54
C GLN A 11 -3.51 15.79 14.67
N VAL A 12 -2.98 14.58 14.60
CA VAL A 12 -3.59 13.46 13.86
C VAL A 12 -4.96 13.10 14.43
N LYS A 13 -5.14 13.21 15.75
CA LYS A 13 -6.44 12.97 16.37
C LYS A 13 -7.51 14.00 15.97
N ALA A 14 -7.11 15.24 15.68
CA ALA A 14 -8.02 16.28 15.21
C ALA A 14 -8.41 16.14 13.72
N MET A 15 -7.66 15.37 12.93
CA MET A 15 -7.96 15.13 11.51
C MET A 15 -9.15 14.16 11.31
N PRO A 16 -9.79 14.19 10.12
CA PRO A 16 -10.89 13.30 9.78
C PRO A 16 -10.57 11.81 9.96
N GLN A 17 -11.57 11.04 10.40
CA GLN A 17 -11.46 9.59 10.61
C GLN A 17 -11.48 8.83 9.28
N LYS A 18 -10.32 8.74 8.62
CA LYS A 18 -10.14 8.01 7.35
C LYS A 18 -9.15 6.86 7.47
N THR A 19 -9.18 5.97 6.47
CA THR A 19 -8.25 4.84 6.35
C THR A 19 -6.80 5.33 6.50
N GLY A 20 -5.98 4.64 7.30
CA GLY A 20 -4.60 5.01 7.58
C GLY A 20 -4.40 5.88 8.83
N ARG A 21 -5.41 6.62 9.32
CA ARG A 21 -5.29 7.45 10.53
C ARG A 21 -4.88 6.66 11.77
N ALA A 22 -5.59 5.56 12.03
CA ALA A 22 -5.32 4.71 13.19
C ALA A 22 -3.94 4.05 13.11
N ASP A 23 -3.49 3.70 11.89
CA ASP A 23 -2.18 3.11 11.66
C ASP A 23 -1.07 4.16 11.87
N LEU A 24 -1.28 5.41 11.45
CA LEU A 24 -0.36 6.52 11.73
C LEU A 24 -0.23 6.76 13.25
N ILE A 25 -1.34 6.77 13.99
CA ILE A 25 -1.30 6.89 15.47
C ILE A 25 -0.52 5.73 16.09
N LYS A 26 -0.72 4.49 15.63
CA LYS A 26 0.04 3.31 16.10
C LYS A 26 1.54 3.48 15.84
N HIS A 27 1.92 3.91 14.64
CA HIS A 27 3.32 4.18 14.29
C HIS A 27 3.96 5.23 15.20
N LEU A 28 3.28 6.38 15.38
CA LEU A 28 3.76 7.46 16.25
C LEU A 28 3.86 7.03 17.73
N SER A 29 3.04 6.05 18.14
CA SER A 29 3.09 5.42 19.46
C SER A 29 4.17 4.33 19.58
N GLY A 30 5.02 4.14 18.58
CA GLY A 30 6.10 3.15 18.57
C GLY A 30 5.65 1.70 18.31
N LYS A 31 4.38 1.48 17.93
CA LYS A 31 3.87 0.14 17.65
C LYS A 31 4.29 -0.31 16.24
N ARG A 32 4.55 -1.61 16.09
CA ARG A 32 4.85 -2.21 14.78
C ARG A 32 3.62 -2.21 13.88
N LEU A 33 3.85 -1.97 12.59
CA LEU A 33 2.83 -2.05 11.55
C LEU A 33 3.16 -3.16 10.56
N THR A 34 2.13 -3.70 9.91
CA THR A 34 2.33 -4.47 8.68
C THR A 34 2.72 -3.54 7.53
N ARG A 35 3.31 -4.09 6.45
CA ARG A 35 3.66 -3.31 5.26
C ARG A 35 2.46 -2.51 4.73
N GLN A 36 1.30 -3.16 4.64
CA GLN A 36 0.08 -2.52 4.14
C GLN A 36 -0.40 -1.40 5.08
N ALA A 37 -0.35 -1.60 6.40
CA ALA A 37 -0.72 -0.56 7.37
C ALA A 37 0.24 0.64 7.33
N ALA A 38 1.54 0.41 7.13
CA ALA A 38 2.52 1.48 6.95
C ALA A 38 2.26 2.32 5.69
N ILE A 39 1.92 1.67 4.57
CA ILE A 39 1.54 2.38 3.33
C ILE A 39 0.29 3.22 3.57
N LYS A 40 -0.76 2.66 4.19
CA LYS A 40 -1.99 3.38 4.52
C LYS A 40 -1.73 4.59 5.42
N ALA A 41 -0.92 4.42 6.46
CA ALA A 41 -0.50 5.51 7.34
C ALA A 41 0.21 6.64 6.58
N LYS A 42 1.14 6.28 5.68
CA LYS A 42 1.88 7.27 4.90
C LYS A 42 1.00 8.01 3.88
N CYS A 43 0.09 7.31 3.22
CA CYS A 43 -0.88 7.92 2.32
C CYS A 43 -1.78 8.90 3.07
N PHE A 44 -2.27 8.53 4.26
CA PHE A 44 -3.07 9.41 5.11
C PHE A 44 -2.30 10.66 5.56
N GLU A 45 -1.06 10.51 6.00
CA GLU A 45 -0.16 11.62 6.36
C GLU A 45 0.07 12.56 5.17
N CYS A 46 0.34 12.01 3.98
CA CYS A 46 0.65 12.76 2.77
C CYS A 46 -0.50 13.69 2.33
N VAL A 47 -1.75 13.24 2.46
CA VAL A 47 -2.92 14.01 2.02
C VAL A 47 -3.60 14.78 3.16
N GLY A 48 -3.00 14.82 4.36
CA GLY A 48 -3.57 15.51 5.51
C GLY A 48 -4.95 15.01 5.94
N GLY A 49 -5.31 13.77 5.61
CA GLY A 49 -6.66 13.24 5.87
C GLY A 49 -7.78 13.89 5.05
N GLU A 50 -7.48 14.62 3.98
CA GLU A 50 -8.48 15.32 3.16
C GLU A 50 -8.91 14.53 1.91
N ASP A 51 -8.00 13.85 1.22
CA ASP A 51 -8.35 13.16 -0.04
C ASP A 51 -8.75 11.69 0.14
N THR A 52 -9.85 11.31 -0.52
CA THR A 52 -10.27 9.90 -0.74
C THR A 52 -10.35 9.55 -2.23
N LYS A 53 -9.78 10.42 -3.07
CA LYS A 53 -9.70 10.23 -4.52
C LYS A 53 -8.44 9.44 -4.87
N PRO A 54 -8.37 8.86 -6.07
CA PRO A 54 -7.13 8.28 -6.59
C PRO A 54 -5.98 9.27 -6.51
N CYS A 55 -4.80 8.80 -6.12
CA CYS A 55 -3.60 9.61 -6.00
C CYS A 55 -3.20 10.17 -7.37
N THR A 56 -3.20 11.49 -7.49
CA THR A 56 -2.89 12.19 -8.74
C THR A 56 -1.39 12.35 -8.98
N VAL A 57 -0.53 12.11 -7.98
CA VAL A 57 0.93 12.27 -8.08
C VAL A 57 1.54 11.12 -8.91
N PRO A 58 1.88 11.32 -10.20
CA PRO A 58 2.25 10.23 -11.11
C PRO A 58 3.60 9.60 -10.74
N THR A 59 4.50 10.39 -10.16
CA THR A 59 5.84 9.96 -9.74
C THR A 59 5.87 9.37 -8.32
N CYS A 60 4.72 9.25 -7.65
CA CYS A 60 4.68 8.69 -6.31
C CYS A 60 5.00 7.20 -6.35
N PRO A 61 6.05 6.73 -5.65
CA PRO A 61 6.44 5.32 -5.67
C PRO A 61 5.39 4.42 -5.01
N LEU A 62 4.52 4.99 -4.18
CA LEU A 62 3.41 4.29 -3.53
C LEU A 62 2.10 4.38 -4.31
N LYS A 63 2.05 5.05 -5.48
CA LYS A 63 0.80 5.29 -6.22
C LYS A 63 0.02 4.00 -6.46
N GLN A 64 0.66 2.96 -7.00
CA GLN A 64 0.02 1.65 -7.25
C GLN A 64 -0.49 0.93 -5.98
N PHE A 65 0.03 1.29 -4.80
CA PHE A 65 -0.37 0.72 -3.52
C PHE A 65 -1.28 1.65 -2.71
N CYS A 66 -1.63 2.81 -3.26
CA CYS A 66 -2.47 3.80 -2.61
C CYS A 66 -3.86 3.20 -2.35
N GLN A 67 -4.33 3.35 -1.12
CA GLN A 67 -5.60 2.78 -0.66
C GLN A 67 -6.86 3.32 -1.37
N TRP A 68 -6.74 4.43 -2.10
CA TRP A 68 -7.84 5.05 -2.86
C TRP A 68 -7.74 4.81 -4.36
N ASN A 69 -6.66 4.20 -4.84
CA ASN A 69 -6.57 3.79 -6.23
C ASN A 69 -7.39 2.51 -6.38
N SER A 70 -8.41 2.55 -7.24
CA SER A 70 -9.19 1.38 -7.61
C SER A 70 -8.27 0.32 -8.22
N SER A 71 -8.57 -0.96 -7.98
CA SER A 71 -7.75 -2.14 -8.29
C SER A 71 -7.45 -2.40 -9.79
N GLY A 72 -7.60 -1.41 -10.67
CA GLY A 72 -7.38 -1.54 -12.12
C GLY A 72 -5.99 -1.12 -12.61
N GLU A 73 -5.23 -0.30 -11.86
CA GLU A 73 -3.96 0.28 -12.35
C GLU A 73 -2.73 -0.25 -11.57
N GLY A 74 -2.59 -1.57 -11.47
CA GLY A 74 -1.43 -2.16 -10.80
C GLY A 74 -1.53 -3.63 -10.42
N SER A 75 -2.39 -4.41 -11.08
CA SER A 75 -2.41 -5.86 -10.89
C SER A 75 -1.29 -6.54 -11.69
N ASP A 76 -0.02 -6.20 -11.44
CA ASP A 76 1.07 -7.16 -11.72
C ASP A 76 1.02 -8.22 -10.62
N ARG A 77 0.04 -9.12 -10.75
CA ARG A 77 0.06 -10.39 -10.03
C ARG A 77 1.22 -11.17 -10.64
N GLY A 78 2.33 -11.20 -9.91
CA GLY A 78 3.52 -11.98 -10.22
C GLY A 78 3.18 -13.31 -10.91
N GLY A 79 3.92 -13.55 -12.00
CA GLY A 79 3.69 -14.62 -12.94
C GLY A 79 3.53 -15.98 -12.27
N LYS A 80 2.52 -16.73 -12.73
CA LYS A 80 2.65 -18.18 -12.81
C LYS A 80 3.43 -18.49 -14.06
N GLU A 81 4.74 -18.66 -13.88
CA GLU A 81 5.63 -19.37 -14.80
C GLU A 81 4.98 -20.72 -15.13
N LYS A 82 4.55 -20.88 -16.38
CA LYS A 82 4.13 -22.18 -16.92
C LYS A 82 5.38 -22.79 -17.53
N ASP A 83 6.25 -23.30 -16.66
CA ASP A 83 7.40 -24.09 -17.08
C ASP A 83 6.90 -25.44 -17.61
N SER A 84 7.31 -25.76 -18.85
CA SER A 84 7.48 -27.10 -19.42
C SER A 84 6.24 -28.02 -19.50
N GLN A 85 6.09 -28.94 -20.45
CA GLN A 85 7.10 -29.64 -21.21
C GLN A 85 6.49 -30.21 -22.49
N MET A 86 7.31 -30.15 -23.51
CA MET A 86 7.15 -30.64 -24.88
C MET A 86 7.41 -32.14 -24.85
N ALA A 87 6.47 -32.94 -25.33
CA ALA A 87 6.71 -34.36 -25.61
C ALA A 87 6.36 -34.63 -27.08
N SER A 88 7.24 -34.20 -27.97
CA SER A 88 7.38 -34.77 -29.29
C SER A 88 8.15 -36.09 -29.16
N THR A 89 7.46 -37.22 -29.27
CA THR A 89 8.12 -38.49 -29.58
C THR A 89 7.54 -39.00 -30.87
N GLY A 90 8.35 -38.95 -31.93
CA GLY A 90 8.04 -39.51 -33.23
C GLY A 90 7.92 -41.03 -33.15
N HIS A 91 6.99 -41.57 -33.92
CA HIS A 91 6.87 -43.00 -34.18
C HIS A 91 7.31 -43.25 -35.62
N LEU A 92 8.52 -43.80 -35.78
CA LEU A 92 9.01 -44.41 -37.02
C LEU A 92 9.25 -45.90 -36.76
N GLY A 93 8.77 -46.75 -37.68
CA GLY A 93 9.12 -48.17 -37.86
C GLY A 93 8.39 -49.13 -36.91
N LEU A 94 7.77 -50.22 -37.36
CA LEU A 94 8.07 -51.09 -38.51
C LEU A 94 6.86 -51.31 -39.43
#